data_AF-A0A957LIC3-F1
#
_entry.id   AF-A0A957LIC3-F1
#
_cell.length_a   1.000
_cell.length_b   1.000
_cell.length_c   1.000
_cell.angle_alpha   90.00
_cell.angle_beta   90.00
_cell.angle_gamma   90.00
#
_symmetry.space_group_name_H-M   'P 1'
#
loop_
_entity.id
_entity.type
_entity.pdbx_description
1 polymer ?
#
loop_
_entity_poly.entity_id
_entity_poly.type
_entity_poly.pdbx_seq_one_letter_code
_entity_poly.pdbx_strand_id
1 'polypeptide(L)' 'YAISAYCPHAAADLNNGEIYKGRVDCPEHGWRFDLKTGRTLFPPDEACRLKRYEVKEEDGMVFVRVL' A
#
# COMPACT_ATOMS: atom_id res chain seq x y z
N TYR A 1 3.96 8.49 0.77
CA TYR A 1 2.65 7.83 0.69
C TYR A 1 2.32 7.21 2.04
N ALA A 2 1.05 7.01 2.35
CA ALA A 2 0.64 6.18 3.49
C ALA A 2 -0.42 5.16 3.03
N ILE A 3 -0.26 3.92 3.47
CA ILE A 3 -1.06 2.76 3.08
C ILE A 3 -1.43 1.95 4.32
N SER A 4 -2.42 1.06 4.19
CA SER A 4 -2.67 0.02 5.20
C SER A 4 -1.41 -0.85 5.37
N ALA A 5 -1.09 -1.18 6.62
CA ALA A 5 -0.05 -2.16 6.94
C ALA A 5 -0.45 -3.58 6.51
N TYR A 6 -1.75 -3.85 6.32
CA TYR A 6 -2.24 -5.19 6.00
C TYR A 6 -2.67 -5.29 4.54
N CYS A 7 -2.21 -6.36 3.90
CA CYS A 7 -2.56 -6.73 2.55
C CYS A 7 -4.07 -7.02 2.45
N PRO A 8 -4.80 -6.38 1.53
CA PRO A 8 -6.25 -6.55 1.42
C PRO A 8 -6.68 -7.92 0.87
N HIS A 9 -5.74 -8.76 0.42
CA HIS A 9 -6.02 -10.14 0.00
C HIS A 9 -6.26 -11.09 1.20
N ALA A 10 -5.32 -11.13 2.14
CA ALA A 10 -5.35 -12.09 3.25
C ALA A 10 -4.65 -11.57 4.52
N ALA A 11 -4.69 -10.25 4.74
CA ALA A 11 -4.16 -9.56 5.92
C ALA A 11 -2.67 -9.78 6.24
N ALA A 12 -1.87 -10.20 5.25
CA ALA A 12 -0.41 -10.27 5.40
C ALA A 12 0.17 -8.91 5.82
N ASP A 13 1.17 -8.93 6.70
CA ASP A 13 1.86 -7.72 7.14
C ASP A 13 2.81 -7.20 6.06
N LEU A 14 2.43 -6.10 5.41
CA LEU A 14 3.18 -5.44 4.36
C LEU A 14 4.43 -4.73 4.89
N ASN A 15 4.60 -4.57 6.21
CA ASN A 15 5.87 -4.09 6.78
C ASN A 15 7.01 -5.08 6.53
N ASN A 16 6.70 -6.36 6.32
CA ASN A 16 7.67 -7.39 5.91
C ASN A 16 7.80 -7.52 4.39
N GLY A 17 7.10 -6.67 3.62
CA GLY A 17 7.16 -6.64 2.16
C GLY A 17 8.29 -5.77 1.62
N GLU A 18 8.34 -5.67 0.29
CA GLU A 18 9.33 -4.85 -0.41
C GLU A 18 8.67 -3.65 -1.09
N ILE A 19 9.32 -2.47 -1.01
CA ILE A 19 8.95 -1.32 -1.84
C ILE A 19 9.91 -1.25 -3.02
N TYR A 20 9.36 -1.28 -4.23
CA TYR A 20 10.14 -1.21 -5.44
C TYR A 20 9.42 -0.37 -6.50
N LYS A 21 10.09 0.64 -7.08
CA LYS A 21 9.57 1.46 -8.19
C LYS A 21 8.10 1.91 -8.03
N GLY A 22 7.76 2.45 -6.85
CA GLY A 22 6.43 3.02 -6.61
C GLY A 22 5.32 2.02 -6.30
N ARG A 23 5.65 0.75 -6.10
CA ARG A 23 4.72 -0.28 -5.61
C ARG A 23 5.22 -0.94 -4.33
N VAL A 24 4.30 -1.57 -3.60
CA VAL A 24 4.61 -2.50 -2.50
C VAL A 24 4.29 -3.93 -2.96
N ASP A 25 5.21 -4.84 -2.67
CA ASP A 25 5.13 -6.26 -2.99
C ASP A 25 4.90 -7.02 -1.67
N CYS A 26 3.76 -7.71 -1.58
CA CYS A 26 3.34 -8.51 -0.43
C CYS A 26 4.27 -9.72 -0.27
N PRO A 27 4.81 -9.98 0.94
CA PRO A 27 5.82 -11.02 1.14
C PRO A 27 5.27 -12.44 1.02
N GLU A 28 3.97 -12.63 1.23
CA GLU A 28 3.37 -13.97 1.27
C GLU A 28 3.08 -14.52 -0.13
N HIS A 29 2.18 -13.87 -0.86
CA HIS A 29 1.63 -14.38 -2.13
C HIS A 29 2.06 -13.53 -3.34
N GLY A 30 2.99 -12.61 -3.15
CA GLY A 30 3.54 -11.76 -4.22
C GLY A 30 2.57 -10.73 -4.81
N TRP A 31 1.44 -10.44 -4.13
CA TRP A 31 0.51 -9.38 -4.54
C TRP A 31 1.23 -8.04 -4.62
N ARG A 32 0.95 -7.26 -5.66
CA ARG A 32 1.63 -5.98 -5.89
C ARG A 32 0.62 -4.87 -5.97
N PHE A 33 0.89 -3.75 -5.29
CA PHE A 33 0.00 -2.61 -5.26
C PHE A 33 0.74 -1.31 -5.55
N ASP A 34 0.17 -0.49 -6.42
CA ASP A 34 0.68 0.84 -6.72
C ASP A 34 0.49 1.76 -5.49
N LEU A 35 1.58 2.35 -4.98
CA LEU A 35 1.55 3.19 -3.77
C LEU A 35 0.78 4.50 -3.98
N LYS A 36 0.74 5.00 -5.21
CA LYS A 36 0.10 6.27 -5.55
C LYS A 36 -1.43 6.13 -5.59
N THR A 37 -1.94 5.05 -6.15
CA THR A 37 -3.36 4.85 -6.47
C THR A 37 -4.02 3.78 -5.61
N GLY A 38 -3.24 2.86 -5.03
CA GLY A 38 -3.73 1.69 -4.30
C GLY A 38 -4.23 0.57 -5.21
N ARG A 39 -4.07 0.71 -6.53
CA ARG A 39 -4.50 -0.30 -7.50
C ARG A 39 -3.65 -1.56 -7.40
N THR A 40 -4.30 -2.70 -7.52
CA THR A 40 -3.60 -3.98 -7.69
C THR A 40 -2.92 -3.98 -9.06
N LEU A 41 -1.62 -4.29 -9.05
CA LEU A 41 -0.77 -4.47 -10.23
C LEU A 41 -0.54 -5.95 -10.53
N PHE A 42 -0.62 -6.80 -9.50
CA PHE A 42 -0.56 -8.25 -9.62
C PHE A 42 -1.33 -8.91 -8.47
N PRO A 43 -2.15 -9.94 -8.74
CA PRO A 43 -2.49 -10.47 -10.07
C PRO A 43 -3.26 -9.44 -10.92
N PRO A 44 -3.21 -9.54 -12.27
CA PRO A 44 -3.92 -8.61 -13.14
C PRO A 44 -5.44 -8.76 -12.97
N ASP A 45 -6.18 -7.72 -13.35
CA ASP A 45 -7.66 -7.66 -13.35
C ASP A 45 -8.34 -7.78 -11.97
N GLU A 46 -7.57 -7.79 -10.88
CA GLU A 46 -8.11 -7.78 -9.52
C GLU A 46 -8.71 -6.42 -9.13
N ALA A 47 -9.96 -6.47 -8.64
CA ALA A 47 -10.70 -5.31 -8.18
C ALA A 47 -10.27 -4.86 -6.77
N CYS A 48 -9.60 -5.73 -6.02
CA CYS A 48 -9.07 -5.42 -4.69
C CYS A 48 -8.15 -4.19 -4.73
N ARG A 49 -8.17 -3.38 -3.67
CA ARG A 49 -7.41 -2.13 -3.56
C ARG A 49 -6.73 -2.04 -2.21
N LEU A 50 -5.47 -1.63 -2.22
CA LEU A 50 -4.75 -1.27 -1.01
C LEU A 50 -5.31 0.06 -0.49
N LYS A 51 -5.82 0.05 0.75
CA LYS A 51 -6.31 1.27 1.42
C LYS A 51 -5.16 2.27 1.52
N ARG A 52 -5.40 3.49 1.04
CA ARG A 52 -4.48 4.63 1.13
C ARG A 52 -5.03 5.64 2.11
N TYR A 53 -4.12 6.43 2.68
CA TYR A 53 -4.44 7.55 3.55
C TYR A 53 -3.96 8.84 2.91
N GLU A 54 -4.72 9.91 3.13
CA GLU A 54 -4.26 11.26 2.79
C GLU A 54 -3.06 11.61 3.67
N VAL A 55 -2.03 12.18 3.04
CA VAL A 55 -0.80 12.59 3.72
C VAL A 55 -0.54 14.06 3.45
N LYS A 56 -0.06 14.77 4.47
CA LYS A 56 0.41 16.15 4.39
C LYS A 56 1.80 16.23 5.03
N GLU A 57 2.71 16.94 4.41
CA GLU A 57 3.99 17.32 5.03
C GLU A 57 3.92 18.81 5.39
N GLU A 58 4.28 19.15 6.62
CA GLU A 58 4.28 20.51 7.15
C GLU A 58 5.37 20.63 8.23
N ASP A 59 6.27 21.61 8.12
CA ASP A 59 7.38 21.85 9.05
C ASP A 59 8.24 20.60 9.36
N GLY A 60 8.50 19.78 8.34
CA GLY A 60 9.29 18.54 8.46
C GLY A 60 8.54 17.38 9.13
N MET A 61 7.27 17.58 9.50
CA MET A 61 6.40 16.54 10.05
C MET A 61 5.51 15.95 8.96
N VAL A 62 5.31 14.63 8.99
CA VAL A 62 4.39 13.92 8.10
C VAL A 62 3.13 13.55 8.86
N PHE A 63 1.99 14.06 8.40
CA PHE A 63 0.67 13.80 8.95
C PHE A 63 -0.08 12.80 8.08
N VAL A 64 -0.81 11.90 8.73
CA VAL A 64 -1.66 10.89 8.08
C VAL A 64 -3.11 11.08 8.55
N ARG A 65 -4.04 11.25 7.62
CA ARG A 65 -5.47 11.34 7.94
C ARG A 65 -6.04 9.95 8.18
N VAL A 66 -6.51 9.69 9.40
CA VAL A 66 -7.15 8.44 9.83
C VAL A 66 -8.64 8.67 10.10
N LEU A 67 -9.44 8.81 9.04
CA LEU A 67 -10.90 8.94 9.11
C LEU A 67 -11.58 7.96 8.16
#